data_AF-A0A357AZW8-F1
#
_entry.id   AF-A0A357AZW8-F1
#
_cell.length_a   1.000
_cell.length_b   1.000
_cell.length_c   1.000
_cell.angle_alpha   90.00
_cell.angle_beta   90.00
_cell.angle_gamma   90.00
#
_symmetry.space_group_name_H-M   'P 1'
#
loop_
_entity.id
_entity.type
_entity.pdbx_description
1 polymer ?
#
loop_
_entity_poly.entity_id
_entity_poly.type
_entity_poly.pdbx_seq_one_letter_code
_entity_poly.pdbx_strand_id
1 'polypeptide(L)'
;DGQICIVDFNTGRVMEGRRFSCGLHQAVEAKERVEIHQESRVISSITYQNFFCMYRYLSGMTGTAWTSRRELSQTYGASVRRIQPNRPCVRLDRPDRYFASAAEKLAALASSAQAAWQTGRPVLIGTPNVGVSESVSSLLAAKSVPHAVLNAKQDAGEAGIIAGAGLPGSVIVATNMAGRGT
;
A
#
# COMPACT_ATOMS: atom_id res chain seq x y z
N ASP A 1 -18.93 -22.01 21.68
CA ASP A 1 -19.71 -20.90 22.26
C ASP A 1 -20.89 -20.51 21.38
N GLY A 2 -21.92 -21.36 21.27
CA GLY A 2 -23.20 -20.98 20.66
C GLY A 2 -23.13 -20.29 19.30
N GLN A 3 -22.21 -20.68 18.42
CA GLN A 3 -22.05 -20.12 17.08
C GLN A 3 -21.87 -21.25 16.07
N ILE A 4 -22.40 -21.04 14.87
CA ILE A 4 -22.25 -21.99 13.77
C ILE A 4 -20.97 -21.69 13.03
N CYS A 5 -20.08 -22.68 12.99
CA CYS A 5 -18.82 -22.61 12.26
C CYS A 5 -18.87 -23.51 11.03
N ILE A 6 -18.50 -22.96 9.88
CA ILE A 6 -18.41 -23.73 8.63
C ILE A 6 -17.12 -24.55 8.67
N VAL A 7 -17.20 -25.85 8.35
CA VAL A 7 -16.04 -26.73 8.23
C VAL A 7 -15.77 -26.98 6.76
N ASP A 8 -14.51 -26.77 6.34
CA ASP A 8 -14.07 -27.08 4.99
C ASP A 8 -14.07 -28.60 4.77
N PHE A 9 -14.77 -29.07 3.73
CA PHE A 9 -14.90 -30.49 3.42
C PHE A 9 -13.57 -31.15 3.02
N ASN A 10 -12.60 -30.39 2.49
CA ASN A 10 -11.31 -30.92 2.06
C ASN A 10 -10.32 -31.03 3.21
N THR A 11 -10.28 -30.02 4.08
CA THR A 11 -9.22 -29.89 5.10
C THR A 11 -9.71 -30.23 6.50
N GLY A 12 -11.03 -30.31 6.72
CA GLY A 12 -11.64 -30.49 8.04
C GLY A 12 -11.44 -29.30 8.98
N ARG A 13 -10.89 -28.17 8.47
CA ARG A 13 -10.59 -27.00 9.28
C ARG A 13 -11.83 -26.12 9.45
N VAL A 14 -11.95 -25.54 10.65
CA VAL A 14 -12.97 -24.56 10.98
C VAL A 14 -12.66 -23.23 10.27
N MET A 15 -13.64 -22.71 9.55
CA MET A 15 -13.56 -21.44 8.82
C MET A 15 -14.16 -20.31 9.65
N GLU A 16 -13.41 -19.82 10.63
CA GLU A 16 -13.85 -18.73 11.52
C GLU A 16 -14.23 -17.47 10.72
N GLY A 17 -15.36 -16.86 11.09
CA GLY A 17 -15.87 -15.64 10.45
C GLY A 17 -16.57 -15.84 9.09
N ARG A 18 -16.59 -17.04 8.52
CA ARG A 18 -17.37 -17.32 7.30
C ARG A 18 -18.82 -17.64 7.63
N ARG A 19 -19.74 -16.99 6.90
CA ARG A 19 -21.19 -17.21 6.99
C ARG A 19 -21.75 -17.56 5.61
N PHE A 20 -22.83 -18.34 5.58
CA PHE A 20 -23.59 -18.56 4.35
C PHE A 20 -24.42 -17.32 4.02
N SER A 21 -24.53 -16.97 2.74
CA SER A 21 -25.29 -15.80 2.28
C SER A 21 -26.79 -16.11 2.11
N CYS A 22 -27.58 -15.07 1.86
CA CYS A 22 -29.00 -15.16 1.47
C CYS A 22 -29.89 -15.81 2.56
N GLY A 23 -29.63 -15.51 3.83
CA GLY A 23 -30.41 -16.06 4.95
C GLY A 23 -30.14 -17.53 5.27
N LEU A 24 -29.29 -18.22 4.49
CA LEU A 24 -29.02 -19.65 4.70
C LEU A 24 -28.35 -19.88 6.06
N HIS A 25 -27.44 -19.01 6.48
CA HIS A 25 -26.76 -19.17 7.77
C HIS A 25 -27.74 -19.05 8.94
N GLN A 26 -28.69 -18.11 8.86
CA GLN A 26 -29.76 -17.92 9.83
C GLN A 26 -30.71 -19.12 9.86
N ALA A 27 -30.98 -19.75 8.71
CA ALA A 27 -31.77 -20.98 8.66
C ALA A 27 -31.06 -22.14 9.39
N VAL A 28 -29.73 -22.25 9.27
CA VAL A 28 -28.96 -23.24 10.04
C VAL A 28 -28.93 -22.87 11.52
N GLU A 29 -28.74 -21.59 11.88
CA GLU A 29 -28.81 -21.10 13.28
C GLU A 29 -30.16 -21.45 13.91
N ALA A 30 -31.26 -21.24 13.19
CA ALA A 30 -32.60 -21.60 13.62
C ALA A 30 -32.79 -23.12 13.79
N LYS A 31 -32.28 -23.91 12.83
CA LYS A 31 -32.33 -25.38 12.88
C LYS A 31 -31.60 -25.93 14.12
N GLU A 32 -30.40 -25.43 14.39
CA GLU A 32 -29.55 -25.87 15.50
C GLU A 32 -29.90 -25.18 16.84
N ARG A 33 -30.96 -24.36 16.86
CA ARG A 33 -31.47 -23.64 18.04
C ARG A 33 -30.43 -22.75 18.70
N VAL A 34 -29.63 -22.10 17.88
CA VAL A 34 -28.59 -21.14 18.27
C VAL A 34 -29.14 -19.71 18.13
N GLU A 35 -28.54 -18.75 18.85
CA GLU A 35 -28.87 -17.33 18.70
C GLU A 35 -28.72 -16.89 17.23
N ILE A 36 -29.81 -16.35 16.67
CA ILE A 36 -29.85 -15.90 15.28
C ILE A 36 -29.27 -14.50 15.23
N HIS A 37 -28.13 -14.36 14.56
CA HIS A 37 -27.49 -13.05 14.42
C HIS A 37 -28.05 -12.32 13.20
N GLN A 38 -28.26 -11.00 13.33
CA GLN A 38 -28.75 -10.18 12.23
C GLN A 38 -27.76 -10.17 11.06
N GLU A 39 -28.28 -10.36 9.85
CA GLU A 39 -27.49 -10.24 8.63
C GLU A 39 -27.18 -8.76 8.36
N SER A 40 -25.89 -8.43 8.26
CA SER A 40 -25.49 -7.12 7.72
C SER A 40 -25.75 -7.13 6.22
N ARG A 41 -26.83 -6.45 5.79
CA ARG A 41 -27.19 -6.33 4.37
C ARG A 41 -26.62 -5.06 3.78
N VAL A 42 -26.00 -5.17 2.60
CA VAL A 42 -25.62 -4.00 1.81
C VAL A 42 -26.89 -3.34 1.27
N ILE A 43 -27.21 -2.14 1.74
CA ILE A 43 -28.40 -1.37 1.32
C ILE A 43 -28.16 -0.72 -0.05
N SER A 44 -26.95 -0.21 -0.28
CA SER A 44 -26.56 0.45 -1.51
C SER A 44 -25.07 0.24 -1.78
N SER A 45 -24.71 0.08 -3.04
CA SER A 45 -23.33 0.04 -3.49
C SER A 45 -23.18 0.80 -4.80
N ILE A 46 -22.03 1.45 -4.98
CA ILE A 46 -21.63 2.08 -6.23
C ILE A 46 -20.12 1.88 -6.40
N THR A 47 -19.69 1.65 -7.64
CA THR A 47 -18.25 1.60 -7.96
C THR A 47 -17.70 3.01 -8.10
N TYR A 48 -16.41 3.21 -7.81
CA TYR A 48 -15.78 4.53 -8.03
C TYR A 48 -15.91 4.99 -9.48
N GLN A 49 -15.82 4.06 -10.43
CA GLN A 49 -15.99 4.33 -11.86
C GLN A 49 -17.35 5.00 -12.12
N ASN A 50 -18.43 4.37 -11.68
CA ASN A 50 -19.78 4.89 -11.88
C ASN A 50 -20.02 6.17 -11.09
N PHE A 51 -19.51 6.24 -9.85
CA PHE A 51 -19.65 7.41 -8.99
C PHE A 51 -19.06 8.68 -9.65
N PHE A 52 -17.86 8.59 -10.23
CA PHE A 52 -17.23 9.74 -10.90
C PHE A 52 -17.91 10.08 -12.23
N CYS A 53 -18.47 9.10 -12.95
CA CYS A 53 -19.23 9.36 -14.18
C CYS A 53 -20.56 10.10 -13.93
N MET A 54 -21.06 10.16 -12.69
CA MET A 54 -22.26 10.94 -12.36
C MET A 54 -22.00 12.46 -12.32
N TYR A 55 -20.73 12.89 -12.24
CA TYR A 55 -20.40 14.31 -12.22
C TYR A 55 -20.55 14.93 -13.62
N ARG A 56 -21.16 16.11 -13.69
CA ARG A 56 -21.29 16.87 -14.94
C ARG A 56 -19.94 17.22 -15.56
N TYR A 57 -18.94 17.49 -14.71
CA TYR A 57 -17.57 17.80 -15.12
C TYR A 57 -16.60 16.95 -14.31
N LEU A 58 -15.66 16.30 -14.99
CA LEU A 58 -14.63 15.47 -14.38
C LEU A 58 -13.24 15.91 -14.86
N SER A 59 -12.37 16.21 -13.90
CA SER A 59 -10.98 16.59 -14.14
C SER A 59 -10.09 15.98 -13.06
N GLY A 60 -8.82 15.73 -13.37
CA GLY A 60 -7.86 15.18 -12.42
C GLY A 60 -6.41 15.54 -12.78
N MET A 61 -5.52 15.41 -11.79
CA MET A 61 -4.09 15.68 -11.94
C MET A 61 -3.27 14.54 -11.37
N THR A 62 -2.21 14.16 -12.08
CA THR A 62 -1.22 13.16 -11.62
C THR A 62 0.03 13.23 -12.49
N GLY A 63 1.18 12.83 -11.95
CA GLY A 63 2.44 12.75 -12.69
C GLY A 63 2.53 11.56 -13.65
N THR A 64 1.66 10.56 -13.51
CA THR A 64 1.83 9.24 -14.17
C THR A 64 0.67 8.79 -15.07
N ALA A 65 -0.34 9.65 -15.33
CA ALA A 65 -1.53 9.26 -16.11
C ALA A 65 -1.26 8.86 -17.57
N TRP A 66 -0.07 9.17 -18.12
CA TRP A 66 0.20 8.95 -19.54
C TRP A 66 0.10 7.48 -19.96
N THR A 67 0.55 6.56 -19.10
CA THR A 67 0.48 5.11 -19.36
C THR A 67 -0.96 4.61 -19.33
N SER A 68 -1.78 5.13 -18.40
CA SER A 68 -3.20 4.76 -18.23
C SER A 68 -4.17 5.59 -19.07
N ARG A 69 -3.69 6.38 -20.05
CA ARG A 69 -4.53 7.30 -20.84
C ARG A 69 -5.68 6.61 -21.58
N ARG A 70 -5.47 5.39 -22.06
CA ARG A 70 -6.47 4.63 -22.81
C ARG A 70 -7.63 4.21 -21.89
N GLU A 71 -7.30 3.70 -20.72
CA GLU A 71 -8.27 3.31 -19.70
C GLU A 71 -9.06 4.53 -19.20
N LEU A 72 -8.37 5.64 -18.90
CA LEU A 72 -9.03 6.87 -18.47
C LEU A 72 -9.99 7.44 -19.52
N SER A 73 -9.61 7.38 -20.79
CA SER A 73 -10.47 7.80 -21.90
C SER A 73 -11.66 6.87 -22.10
N GLN A 74 -11.48 5.55 -21.95
CA GLN A 74 -12.55 4.56 -22.15
C GLN A 74 -13.56 4.57 -21.00
N THR A 75 -13.08 4.63 -19.76
CA THR A 75 -13.93 4.54 -18.56
C THR A 75 -14.58 5.87 -18.22
N TYR A 76 -13.85 6.98 -18.36
CA TYR A 76 -14.29 8.29 -17.86
C TYR A 76 -14.47 9.35 -18.95
N GLY A 77 -14.20 9.03 -20.23
CA GLY A 77 -14.15 10.03 -21.30
C GLY A 77 -13.06 11.09 -21.10
N ALA A 78 -12.11 10.85 -20.18
CA ALA A 78 -11.13 11.85 -19.77
C ALA A 78 -9.90 11.81 -20.69
N SER A 79 -9.62 12.93 -21.36
CA SER A 79 -8.39 13.08 -22.14
C SER A 79 -7.19 13.40 -21.24
N VAL A 80 -6.06 12.72 -21.48
CA VAL A 80 -4.82 12.95 -20.73
C VAL A 80 -3.86 13.81 -21.57
N ARG A 81 -3.41 14.92 -20.99
CA ARG A 81 -2.38 15.79 -21.59
C ARG A 81 -1.12 15.80 -20.74
N ARG A 82 0.03 15.74 -21.40
CA ARG A 82 1.34 15.93 -20.75
C ARG A 82 1.63 17.42 -20.66
N ILE A 83 1.80 17.90 -19.44
CA ILE A 83 2.30 19.24 -19.16
C ILE A 83 3.82 19.17 -19.04
N GLN A 84 4.52 20.10 -19.68
CA GLN A 84 5.98 20.18 -19.59
C GLN A 84 6.39 20.59 -18.16
N PRO A 85 7.44 19.99 -17.59
CA PRO A 85 7.93 20.39 -16.28
C PRO A 85 8.55 21.79 -16.36
N ASN A 86 8.49 22.53 -15.24
CA ASN A 86 9.10 23.87 -15.13
C ASN A 86 10.64 23.84 -15.37
N ARG A 87 11.29 22.71 -15.10
CA ARG A 87 12.72 22.50 -15.30
C ARG A 87 12.98 21.14 -15.97
N PRO A 88 14.05 21.01 -16.78
CA PRO A 88 14.43 19.72 -17.35
C PRO A 88 14.76 18.73 -16.23
N CYS A 89 14.31 17.48 -16.40
CA CYS A 89 14.62 16.42 -15.45
C CYS A 89 16.07 15.97 -15.62
N VAL A 90 16.86 16.06 -14.55
CA VAL A 90 18.25 15.59 -14.48
C VAL A 90 18.39 14.33 -13.61
N ARG A 91 17.27 13.70 -13.24
CA ARG A 91 17.28 12.49 -12.41
C ARG A 91 17.84 11.32 -13.22
N LEU A 92 18.82 10.62 -12.64
CA LEU A 92 19.42 9.43 -13.23
C LEU A 92 18.72 8.18 -12.70
N ASP A 93 17.87 7.58 -13.54
CA ASP A 93 17.22 6.31 -13.25
C ASP A 93 18.17 5.15 -13.61
N ARG A 94 18.61 4.41 -12.58
CA ARG A 94 19.52 3.26 -12.75
C ARG A 94 18.75 1.98 -13.08
N PRO A 95 19.36 1.02 -13.80
CA PRO A 95 18.71 -0.26 -14.09
C PRO A 95 18.47 -1.07 -12.82
N ASP A 96 17.47 -1.94 -12.87
CA ASP A 96 17.10 -2.84 -11.78
C ASP A 96 18.22 -3.84 -11.46
N ARG A 97 18.32 -4.21 -10.18
CA ARG A 97 19.24 -5.23 -9.69
C ARG A 97 18.45 -6.43 -9.17
N TYR A 98 18.74 -7.60 -9.73
CA TYR A 98 18.14 -8.87 -9.33
C TYR A 98 19.10 -9.66 -8.42
N PHE A 99 18.54 -10.40 -7.48
CA PHE A 99 19.29 -11.20 -6.51
C PHE A 99 18.64 -12.58 -6.39
N ALA A 100 19.43 -13.60 -6.07
CA ALA A 100 18.95 -14.97 -5.96
C ALA A 100 18.05 -15.17 -4.72
N SER A 101 18.41 -14.52 -3.61
CA SER A 101 17.66 -14.61 -2.35
C SER A 101 17.17 -13.25 -1.84
N ALA A 102 16.08 -13.28 -1.06
CA ALA A 102 15.58 -12.08 -0.39
C ALA A 102 16.59 -11.53 0.64
N ALA A 103 17.33 -12.42 1.33
CA ALA A 103 18.35 -12.04 2.29
C ALA A 103 19.50 -11.27 1.62
N GLU A 104 20.01 -11.77 0.48
CA GLU A 104 21.04 -11.07 -0.31
C GLU A 104 20.55 -9.71 -0.78
N LYS A 105 19.30 -9.62 -1.27
CA LYS A 105 18.69 -8.36 -1.71
C LYS A 105 18.68 -7.33 -0.59
N LEU A 106 18.23 -7.73 0.62
CA LEU A 106 18.15 -6.82 1.77
C LEU A 106 19.53 -6.41 2.28
N ALA A 107 20.49 -7.34 2.32
CA ALA A 107 21.87 -7.04 2.71
C ALA A 107 22.56 -6.07 1.73
N ALA A 108 22.35 -6.27 0.42
CA ALA A 108 22.85 -5.39 -0.62
C ALA A 108 22.20 -3.99 -0.56
N LEU A 109 20.89 -3.94 -0.30
CA LEU A 109 20.14 -2.69 -0.11
C LEU A 109 20.69 -1.90 1.09
N ALA A 110 20.83 -2.53 2.25
CA ALA A 110 21.34 -1.89 3.45
C ALA A 110 22.79 -1.38 3.26
N SER A 111 23.62 -2.13 2.54
CA SER A 111 25.00 -1.73 2.22
C SER A 111 25.05 -0.55 1.24
N SER A 112 24.15 -0.52 0.25
CA SER A 112 24.00 0.60 -0.69
C SER A 112 23.50 1.86 0.01
N ALA A 113 22.56 1.71 0.95
CA ALA A 113 22.07 2.81 1.77
C ALA A 113 23.18 3.37 2.68
N GLN A 114 23.96 2.51 3.33
CA GLN A 114 25.11 2.90 4.15
C GLN A 114 26.15 3.68 3.35
N ALA A 115 26.52 3.21 2.15
CA ALA A 115 27.49 3.90 1.30
C ALA A 115 26.99 5.29 0.86
N ALA A 116 25.69 5.41 0.54
CA ALA A 116 25.07 6.69 0.20
C ALA A 116 25.00 7.64 1.41
N TRP A 117 24.67 7.10 2.59
CA TRP A 117 24.61 7.86 3.83
C TRP A 117 25.99 8.39 4.25
N GLN A 118 27.05 7.59 4.09
CA GLN A 118 28.43 8.00 4.37
C GLN A 118 28.91 9.17 3.49
N THR A 119 28.36 9.34 2.29
CA THR A 119 28.65 10.50 1.44
C THR A 119 27.74 11.70 1.73
N GLY A 120 26.89 11.61 2.76
CA GLY A 120 25.91 12.64 3.13
C GLY A 120 24.67 12.69 2.23
N ARG A 121 24.51 11.76 1.27
CA ARG A 121 23.39 11.77 0.34
C ARG A 121 22.11 11.27 1.03
N PRO A 122 20.98 12.01 0.95
CA PRO A 122 19.72 11.54 1.48
C PRO A 122 19.22 10.30 0.74
N VAL A 123 18.57 9.38 1.46
CA VAL A 123 18.10 8.09 0.94
C VAL A 123 16.66 7.84 1.34
N LEU A 124 15.79 7.57 0.35
CA LEU A 124 14.45 7.04 0.57
C LEU A 124 14.38 5.59 0.11
N ILE A 125 13.91 4.70 0.98
CA ILE A 125 13.79 3.26 0.75
C ILE A 125 12.31 2.90 0.76
N GLY A 126 11.78 2.48 -0.39
CA GLY A 126 10.40 1.97 -0.48
C GLY A 126 10.33 0.46 -0.24
N THR A 127 9.42 0.03 0.63
CA THR A 127 9.15 -1.40 0.90
C THR A 127 7.68 -1.74 0.60
N PRO A 128 7.36 -3.00 0.27
CA PRO A 128 5.98 -3.37 -0.09
C PRO A 128 5.05 -3.52 1.12
N ASN A 129 5.58 -3.81 2.31
CA ASN A 129 4.80 -4.05 3.52
C ASN A 129 5.60 -3.73 4.79
N VAL A 130 4.90 -3.65 5.92
CA VAL A 130 5.48 -3.29 7.23
C VAL A 130 6.57 -4.28 7.69
N GLY A 131 6.36 -5.60 7.51
CA GLY A 131 7.35 -6.60 7.93
C GLY A 131 8.69 -6.48 7.19
N VAL A 132 8.67 -6.12 5.91
CA VAL A 132 9.89 -5.83 5.15
C VAL A 132 10.54 -4.52 5.63
N SER A 133 9.76 -3.50 5.96
CA SER A 133 10.30 -2.26 6.57
C SER A 133 11.02 -2.52 7.88
N GLU A 134 10.46 -3.33 8.77
CA GLU A 134 11.09 -3.69 10.05
C GLU A 134 12.38 -4.49 9.84
N SER A 135 12.37 -5.40 8.85
CA SER A 135 13.56 -6.15 8.47
C SER A 135 14.68 -5.23 7.95
N VAL A 136 14.35 -4.27 7.09
CA VAL A 136 15.30 -3.26 6.59
C VAL A 136 15.80 -2.37 7.72
N SER A 137 14.90 -1.91 8.59
CA SER A 137 15.21 -1.09 9.76
C SER A 137 16.22 -1.79 10.68
N SER A 138 15.99 -3.07 10.97
CA SER A 138 16.90 -3.89 11.78
C SER A 138 18.30 -4.01 11.17
N LEU A 139 18.39 -4.19 9.84
CA LEU A 139 19.66 -4.27 9.12
C LEU A 139 20.41 -2.91 9.08
N LEU A 140 19.68 -1.80 8.97
CA LEU A 140 20.25 -0.45 9.04
C LEU A 140 20.76 -0.14 10.45
N ALA A 141 20.00 -0.52 11.49
CA ALA A 141 20.42 -0.39 12.88
C ALA A 141 21.68 -1.20 13.17
N ALA A 142 21.77 -2.44 12.69
CA ALA A 142 22.97 -3.28 12.82
C ALA A 142 24.22 -2.68 12.12
N LYS A 143 24.03 -1.80 11.14
CA LYS A 143 25.08 -1.05 10.44
C LYS A 143 25.31 0.35 11.01
N SER A 144 24.67 0.69 12.12
CA SER A 144 24.73 2.01 12.77
C SER A 144 24.32 3.17 11.86
N VAL A 145 23.34 2.95 10.97
CA VAL A 145 22.78 3.99 10.09
C VAL A 145 21.52 4.56 10.76
N PRO A 146 21.53 5.83 11.21
CA PRO A 146 20.33 6.50 11.72
C PRO A 146 19.27 6.59 10.62
N HIS A 147 18.05 6.18 10.93
CA HIS A 147 16.94 6.17 9.96
C HIS A 147 15.59 6.36 10.63
N ALA A 148 14.60 6.81 9.86
CA ALA A 148 13.20 6.89 10.27
C ALA A 148 12.34 5.91 9.47
N VAL A 149 11.27 5.41 10.06
CA VAL A 149 10.33 4.47 9.41
C VAL A 149 8.95 5.12 9.32
N LEU A 150 8.36 5.12 8.12
CA LEU A 150 7.01 5.61 7.83
C LEU A 150 6.11 4.43 7.48
N ASN A 151 5.05 4.24 8.27
CA ASN A 151 4.19 3.04 8.21
C ASN A 151 2.73 3.36 7.80
N ALA A 152 2.42 4.58 7.36
CA ALA A 152 1.10 5.04 6.93
C ALA A 152 -0.01 4.85 7.99
N LYS A 153 0.37 4.81 9.27
CA LYS A 153 -0.58 4.70 10.41
C LYS A 153 -0.77 6.04 11.14
N GLN A 154 0.12 7.02 10.95
CA GLN A 154 0.12 8.28 11.70
C GLN A 154 0.38 9.50 10.80
N ASP A 155 -0.60 9.86 9.97
CA ASP A 155 -0.46 10.90 8.94
C ASP A 155 0.05 12.26 9.45
N ALA A 156 -0.34 12.68 10.67
CA ALA A 156 0.02 14.00 11.20
C ALA A 156 1.49 14.12 11.66
N GLY A 157 2.11 13.03 12.11
CA GLY A 157 3.52 13.02 12.53
C GLY A 157 4.49 12.75 11.37
N GLU A 158 4.04 11.99 10.37
CA GLU A 158 4.85 11.60 9.21
C GLU A 158 5.26 12.82 8.36
N ALA A 159 4.40 13.84 8.26
CA ALA A 159 4.68 15.04 7.47
C ALA A 159 5.95 15.79 7.94
N GLY A 160 6.19 15.86 9.25
CA GLY A 160 7.40 16.48 9.81
C GLY A 160 8.67 15.69 9.48
N ILE A 161 8.58 14.35 9.47
CA ILE A 161 9.69 13.47 9.11
C ILE A 161 10.01 13.62 7.62
N ILE A 162 8.98 13.70 6.76
CA ILE A 162 9.13 13.85 5.31
C ILE A 162 9.72 15.22 4.95
N ALA A 163 9.32 16.29 5.64
CA ALA A 163 9.89 17.62 5.43
C ALA A 163 11.43 17.64 5.64
N GLY A 164 11.94 16.80 6.54
CA GLY A 164 13.38 16.61 6.77
C GLY A 164 14.06 15.56 5.88
N ALA A 165 13.34 14.88 5.00
CA ALA A 165 13.85 13.78 4.18
C ALA A 165 15.00 14.17 3.24
N GLY A 166 14.98 15.42 2.77
CA GLY A 166 15.98 15.94 1.82
C GLY A 166 17.27 16.42 2.48
N LEU A 167 17.36 16.43 3.82
CA LEU A 167 18.54 16.91 4.52
C LEU A 167 19.73 15.94 4.37
N PRO A 168 20.98 16.45 4.32
CA PRO A 168 22.16 15.60 4.25
C PRO A 168 22.19 14.57 5.38
N GLY A 169 22.48 13.32 5.03
CA GLY A 169 22.53 12.21 6.00
C GLY A 169 21.17 11.67 6.45
N SER A 170 20.05 12.14 5.87
CA SER A 170 18.72 11.59 6.15
C SER A 170 18.49 10.24 5.47
N VAL A 171 17.99 9.25 6.21
CA VAL A 171 17.60 7.93 5.68
C VAL A 171 16.18 7.63 6.14
N ILE A 172 15.29 7.39 5.18
CA ILE A 172 13.88 7.10 5.46
C ILE A 172 13.49 5.79 4.81
N VAL A 173 12.81 4.94 5.58
CA VAL A 173 12.18 3.71 5.12
C VAL A 173 10.67 3.94 5.08
N ALA A 174 10.06 3.86 3.90
CA ALA A 174 8.65 4.09 3.69
C ALA A 174 7.96 2.80 3.24
N THR A 175 6.90 2.39 3.95
CA THR A 175 6.02 1.32 3.46
C THR A 175 5.07 1.84 2.40
N ASN A 176 5.10 1.22 1.22
CA ASN A 176 4.20 1.51 0.11
C ASN A 176 4.21 3.01 -0.26
N MET A 177 3.04 3.67 -0.25
CA MET A 177 2.90 5.11 -0.53
C MET A 177 2.84 5.96 0.75
N ALA A 178 3.49 5.55 1.85
CA ALA A 178 3.62 6.41 3.03
C ALA A 178 4.27 7.74 2.63
N GLY A 179 3.71 8.86 3.10
CA GLY A 179 4.17 10.20 2.73
C GLY A 179 3.73 10.73 1.37
N ARG A 180 2.71 10.13 0.75
CA ARG A 180 2.17 10.63 -0.53
C ARG A 180 1.59 12.03 -0.38
N GLY A 181 2.19 13.00 -1.08
CA GLY A 181 1.66 14.36 -1.20
C GLY A 181 2.26 15.39 -0.24
N THR A 182 3.33 15.02 0.49
CA THR A 182 4.14 15.92 1.34
C THR A 182 5.55 16.03 0.76
#